data_AF-A0A1D8K8X5-F1
#
_entry.id   AF-A0A1D8K8X5-F1
#
_cell.length_a   1.000
_cell.length_b   1.000
_cell.length_c   1.000
_cell.angle_alpha   90.00
_cell.angle_beta   90.00
_cell.angle_gamma   90.00
#
_symmetry.space_group_name_H-M   'P 1'
#
loop_
_entity.id
_entity.type
_entity.pdbx_description
1 polymer ?
#
loop_
_entity_poly.entity_id
_entity_poly.type
_entity_poly.pdbx_seq_one_letter_code
_entity_poly.pdbx_strand_id
1 'polypeptide(L)' 'MNETLQYVPETQLPDEERQRCEVWTRVMGYHRPVAEFNPGKQSEHAQRRHFREPVEAEAAPCTTCA' A
#
# COMPACT_ATOMS: atom_id res chain seq x y z
N MET A 1 -22.73 -8.87 21.16
CA MET A 1 -23.31 -9.06 19.81
C MET A 1 -22.73 -7.99 18.94
N ASN A 2 -21.60 -8.28 18.32
CA ASN A 2 -20.92 -7.47 17.33
C ASN A 2 -19.86 -8.40 16.73
N GLU A 3 -20.35 -9.20 15.78
CA GLU A 3 -19.54 -10.04 14.90
C GLU A 3 -18.43 -9.20 14.27
N THR A 4 -17.21 -9.44 14.72
CA THR A 4 -16.01 -9.04 14.00
C THR A 4 -16.00 -9.86 12.71
N LEU A 5 -16.46 -9.28 11.60
CA LEU A 5 -16.35 -9.89 10.28
C LEU A 5 -14.86 -10.05 9.95
N GLN A 6 -14.34 -11.25 10.23
CA GLN A 6 -13.00 -11.64 9.83
C GLN A 6 -13.02 -11.90 8.34
N TYR A 7 -12.44 -10.99 7.57
CA TYR A 7 -12.15 -11.21 6.15
C TYR A 7 -11.12 -12.34 6.04
N VAL A 8 -11.58 -13.54 5.68
CA VAL A 8 -10.72 -14.66 5.31
C VAL A 8 -10.76 -14.74 3.78
N PRO A 9 -9.72 -14.30 3.06
CA PRO A 9 -9.70 -14.45 1.61
C PRO A 9 -9.72 -15.95 1.28
N GLU A 10 -10.70 -16.36 0.47
CA GLU A 10 -11.03 -17.75 0.06
C GLU A 10 -9.84 -18.55 -0.55
N THR A 11 -8.71 -17.90 -0.86
CA THR A 11 -7.60 -18.50 -1.61
C THR A 11 -6.25 -18.25 -0.93
N GLN A 12 -6.05 -18.77 0.28
CA GLN A 12 -4.71 -18.85 0.87
C GLN A 12 -4.03 -20.14 0.40
N LEU A 13 -3.01 -20.03 -0.45
CA LEU A 13 -2.19 -21.18 -0.85
C LEU A 13 -1.39 -21.74 0.35
N PRO A 14 -1.15 -23.06 0.40
CA PRO A 14 -0.19 -23.66 1.33
C PRO A 14 1.19 -23.01 1.18
N ASP A 15 1.96 -22.90 2.27
CA ASP A 15 3.25 -22.18 2.27
C ASP A 15 4.28 -22.82 1.33
N GLU A 16 4.25 -24.15 1.20
CA GLU A 16 5.10 -24.91 0.27
C GLU A 16 4.84 -24.59 -1.22
N GLU A 17 3.65 -24.09 -1.57
CA GLU A 17 3.27 -23.73 -2.94
C GLU A 17 3.51 -22.24 -3.23
N ARG A 18 3.92 -21.44 -2.22
CA ARG A 18 4.13 -20.00 -2.38
C ARG A 18 5.46 -19.71 -3.06
N GLN A 19 5.41 -18.92 -4.12
CA GLN A 19 6.59 -18.34 -4.74
C GLN A 19 6.89 -16.94 -4.16
N ARG A 20 8.16 -16.64 -3.91
CA ARG A 20 8.58 -15.30 -3.48
C ARG A 20 8.30 -14.28 -4.59
N CYS A 21 7.54 -13.23 -4.26
CA CYS A 21 7.34 -12.11 -5.16
C CYS A 21 8.51 -11.14 -5.08
N GLU A 22 9.01 -10.71 -6.23
CA GLU A 22 9.95 -9.61 -6.31
C GLU A 22 9.21 -8.28 -6.43
N VAL A 23 9.57 -7.34 -5.56
CA VAL A 23 9.03 -5.97 -5.60
C VAL A 23 10.02 -5.09 -6.35
N TRP A 24 9.54 -4.42 -7.39
CA TRP A 24 10.32 -3.52 -8.22
C TRP A 24 9.81 -2.08 -8.06
N THR A 25 10.72 -1.11 -8.03
CA THR A 25 10.38 0.30 -7.88
C THR A 25 11.21 1.19 -8.79
N ARG A 26 10.72 2.41 -9.03
CA ARG A 26 11.42 3.38 -9.89
C ARG A 26 12.51 4.12 -9.11
N VAL A 27 13.74 4.06 -9.62
CA VAL A 27 14.90 4.80 -9.13
C VAL A 27 15.38 5.70 -10.25
N MET A 28 15.21 7.02 -10.09
CA MET A 28 15.75 8.06 -11.00
C MET A 28 15.48 7.86 -12.50
N GLY A 29 14.49 7.06 -12.90
CA GLY A 29 14.20 6.83 -14.33
C GLY A 29 13.93 5.38 -14.69
N TYR A 30 14.56 4.43 -14.01
CA TYR A 30 14.51 3.00 -14.34
C TYR A 30 13.92 2.16 -13.19
N HIS A 31 13.51 0.93 -13.51
CA HIS A 31 13.03 -0.02 -12.52
C HIS A 31 14.19 -0.82 -11.93
N ARG A 32 14.20 -0.93 -10.61
CA ARG A 32 15.20 -1.70 -9.85
C ARG A 32 14.49 -2.57 -8.80
N PRO A 33 14.92 -3.82 -8.57
CA PRO A 33 14.40 -4.62 -7.47
C PRO A 33 14.70 -3.94 -6.13
N VAL A 34 13.70 -3.91 -5.25
CA VAL A 34 13.85 -3.40 -3.88
C VAL A 34 14.85 -4.25 -3.08
N ALA A 35 14.95 -5.54 -3.39
CA ALA A 35 15.89 -6.47 -2.76
C ALA A 35 17.36 -6.08 -2.94
N GLU A 36 17.69 -5.27 -3.95
CA GLU A 36 19.07 -4.81 -4.19
C GLU A 36 19.43 -3.51 -3.47
N PHE A 37 18.54 -2.95 -2.65
CA PHE A 37 18.76 -1.65 -2.04
C PHE A 37 19.84 -1.76 -0.96
N ASN A 38 20.92 -1.00 -1.13
CA ASN A 38 21.91 -0.80 -0.08
C ASN A 38 21.31 0.07 1.07
N PRO A 39 21.92 0.11 2.25
CA PRO A 39 21.37 0.85 3.40
C PRO A 39 21.09 2.33 3.11
N GLY A 40 21.94 3.00 2.32
CA GLY A 40 21.72 4.38 1.91
C GLY A 40 20.46 4.56 1.04
N LYS A 41 20.20 3.63 0.11
CA LYS A 41 18.99 3.66 -0.72
C LYS A 41 17.73 3.29 0.05
N GLN A 42 17.83 2.40 1.04
CA GLN A 42 16.72 2.13 1.95
C GLN A 42 16.33 3.39 2.74
N SER A 43 17.32 4.10 3.29
CA SER A 43 17.09 5.37 4.01
C SER A 43 16.50 6.46 3.11
N GLU A 44 17.02 6.63 1.89
CA GLU A 44 16.47 7.58 0.91
C GLU A 44 15.02 7.24 0.55
N HIS A 45 14.73 5.96 0.30
CA HIS A 45 13.38 5.51 -0.05
C HIS A 45 12.39 5.72 1.10
N ALA A 46 12.79 5.45 2.34
CA ALA A 46 11.95 5.65 3.53
C ALA A 46 11.58 7.12 3.76
N GLN A 47 12.39 8.06 3.27
CA GLN A 47 12.13 9.50 3.37
C GLN A 47 11.22 10.03 2.24
N ARG A 48 10.84 9.20 1.26
CA ARG A 48 9.94 9.61 0.17
C ARG A 48 8.54 9.88 0.71
N ARG A 49 7.94 10.97 0.24
CA ARG A 49 6.54 11.32 0.54
C ARG A 49 5.63 10.79 -0.55
N HIS A 50 4.74 9.88 -0.19
CA HIS A 50 3.73 9.35 -1.11
C HIS A 50 2.52 10.27 -1.18
N PHE A 51 2.01 10.46 -2.38
CA PHE A 51 0.69 11.04 -2.57
C PHE A 51 -0.36 10.11 -1.95
N ARG A 52 -1.32 10.69 -1.24
CA ARG A 52 -2.52 10.02 -0.79
C ARG A 52 -3.69 10.76 -1.41
N GLU A 53 -4.51 10.03 -2.14
CA GLU A 53 -5.76 10.57 -2.66
C GLU A 53 -6.62 11.04 -1.46
N PRO A 54 -7.24 12.24 -1.53
CA PRO A 54 -8.21 12.61 -0.53
C PRO A 54 -9.33 11.57 -0.54
N VAL A 55 -9.70 11.06 0.64
CA VAL A 55 -10.99 10.38 0.78
C VAL A 55 -12.02 11.39 0.33
N GLU A 56 -12.85 11.04 -0.66
CA GLU A 56 -13.97 11.89 -1.08
C GLU A 56 -14.64 12.37 0.20
N ALA A 57 -14.61 13.68 0.45
CA ALA A 57 -15.34 14.23 1.57
C ALA A 57 -16.78 13.81 1.31
N GLU A 58 -17.36 12.97 2.18
CA GLU A 58 -18.81 12.79 2.22
C GLU A 58 -19.39 14.18 2.08
N ALA A 59 -20.11 14.42 0.99
CA ALA A 59 -20.64 15.73 0.65
C ALA A 59 -21.43 16.21 1.86
N ALA A 60 -20.83 17.07 2.68
CA ALA A 60 -21.48 17.60 3.85
C ALA A 60 -22.77 18.28 3.35
N PRO A 61 -23.97 17.86 3.80
CA PRO A 61 -25.18 18.49 3.34
C PRO A 61 -25.11 19.97 3.74
N CYS A 62 -25.21 20.84 2.73
CA CYS A 62 -25.32 22.28 2.90
C CYS A 62 -26.39 22.57 3.95
N THR A 63 -25.98 22.99 5.15
CA THR A 63 -26.86 23.27 6.28
C THR A 63 -27.13 24.76 6.46
N THR A 64 -26.77 25.58 5.46
CA THR A 64 -26.97 27.03 5.52
C THR A 64 -27.70 27.55 4.28
N CYS A 65 -28.87 27.02 4.03
CA CYS A 65 -29.95 27.76 3.38
C CYS A 65 -31.10 27.89 4.39
N ALA A 66 -31.00 28.96 5.18
CA ALA A 66 -32.15 29.57 5.86
C ALA A 66 -32.67 30.71 4.98
#